data_AF-A0A7X5Q459-F1
#
_entry.id   AF-A0A7X5Q459-F1
#
_cell.length_a   1.000
_cell.length_b   1.000
_cell.length_c   1.000
_cell.angle_alpha   90.00
_cell.angle_beta   90.00
_cell.angle_gamma   90.00
#
_symmetry.space_group_name_H-M   'P 1'
#
loop_
_entity.id
_entity.type
_entity.pdbx_description
1 polymer ?
#
loop_
_entity_poly.entity_id
_entity_poly.type
_entity_poly.pdbx_seq_one_letter_code
_entity_poly.pdbx_strand_id
1 'polypeptide(L)' 'AKIMFSRAAINQRKIREGGKVGDAMPPMKIQVDGGIDDKTAKQCIDAGANVLVAGTYLFGAPQMRPRIETLRGLAT' A
#
# COMPACT_ATOMS: atom_id res chain seq x y z
N ALA A 1 -9.45 -5.35 -10.04
CA ALA A 1 -8.13 -5.79 -9.55
C ALA A 1 -8.24 -6.31 -8.12
N LYS A 2 -7.34 -7.22 -7.68
CA LYS A 2 -7.32 -7.75 -6.30
C LYS A 2 -7.30 -6.64 -5.24
N ILE A 3 -6.61 -5.54 -5.53
CA ILE A 3 -6.55 -4.32 -4.70
C ILE A 3 -7.95 -3.75 -4.41
N MET A 4 -8.77 -3.55 -5.45
CA MET A 4 -10.13 -3.01 -5.31
C MET A 4 -11.08 -3.98 -4.60
N PHE A 5 -10.94 -5.29 -4.83
CA PHE A 5 -11.74 -6.30 -4.13
C PHE A 5 -11.46 -6.28 -2.62
N SER A 6 -10.19 -6.29 -2.21
CA SER A 6 -9.81 -6.16 -0.81
C SER A 6 -10.29 -4.84 -0.22
N ARG A 7 -10.21 -3.73 -0.98
CA ARG A 7 -10.69 -2.42 -0.52
C ARG A 7 -12.20 -2.40 -0.30
N ALA A 8 -12.98 -3.01 -1.19
CA ALA A 8 -14.43 -3.13 -1.03
C ALA A 8 -14.79 -3.90 0.26
N ALA A 9 -14.12 -5.03 0.53
CA ALA A 9 -14.34 -5.83 1.73
C ALA A 9 -13.95 -5.08 3.02
N ILE A 10 -12.84 -4.34 2.97
CA ILE A 10 -12.37 -3.47 4.06
C ILE A 10 -13.39 -2.36 4.36
N ASN A 11 -13.90 -1.68 3.33
CA ASN A 11 -14.92 -0.64 3.45
C ASN A 11 -16.25 -1.18 3.98
N GLN A 12 -16.70 -2.34 3.48
CA GLN A 12 -17.93 -3.01 3.96
C GLN A 12 -17.86 -3.31 5.46
N ARG A 13 -16.68 -3.66 5.96
CA ARG A 13 -16.44 -3.94 7.38
C ARG A 13 -16.08 -2.69 8.20
N LYS A 14 -16.17 -1.49 7.61
CA LYS A 14 -15.82 -0.20 8.22
C LYS A 14 -14.38 -0.14 8.74
N ILE A 15 -13.48 -0.92 8.15
CA ILE A 15 -12.04 -0.86 8.42
C ILE A 15 -11.51 0.35 7.62
N ARG A 16 -11.39 1.52 8.26
CA ARG A 16 -11.15 2.78 7.53
C ARG A 16 -9.67 3.07 7.29
N GLU A 17 -9.47 3.88 6.27
CA GLU A 17 -8.23 4.39 5.70
C GLU A 17 -7.33 5.12 6.71
N GLY A 18 -6.01 5.09 6.47
CA GLY A 18 -5.08 6.05 7.05
C GLY A 18 -4.98 6.05 8.58
N GLY A 19 -5.50 5.03 9.25
CA GLY A 19 -5.59 5.00 10.69
C GLY A 19 -6.55 6.03 11.28
N LYS A 20 -7.61 6.49 10.60
CA LYS A 20 -8.71 7.19 11.31
C LYS A 20 -9.89 6.25 11.47
N VAL A 21 -9.98 5.67 12.65
CA VAL A 21 -11.12 4.86 13.07
C VAL A 21 -12.14 5.78 13.75
N GLY A 22 -13.42 5.54 13.53
CA GLY A 22 -14.46 6.09 14.40
C GLY A 22 -14.27 5.59 15.84
N ASP A 23 -15.07 6.10 16.76
CA ASP A 23 -14.90 6.05 18.23
C ASP A 23 -14.62 4.67 18.88
N ALA A 24 -14.71 3.56 18.14
CA ALA A 24 -14.65 2.20 18.66
C ALA A 24 -13.31 1.45 18.46
N MET A 25 -12.34 1.98 17.72
CA MET A 25 -11.03 1.32 17.52
C MET A 25 -9.89 2.33 17.35
N PRO A 26 -8.63 1.98 17.63
CA PRO A 26 -7.49 2.88 17.42
C PRO A 26 -7.02 2.91 15.96
N PRO A 27 -6.43 4.03 15.51
CA PRO A 27 -5.66 4.12 14.26
C PRO A 27 -4.77 2.91 13.97
N MET A 28 -4.87 2.32 12.77
CA MET A 28 -3.95 1.26 12.33
C MET A 28 -3.36 1.57 10.95
N LYS A 29 -2.10 1.15 10.75
CA LYS A 29 -1.43 1.20 9.44
C LYS A 29 -1.91 0.04 8.57
N ILE A 30 -2.19 0.34 7.30
CA ILE A 30 -2.52 -0.67 6.29
C ILE A 30 -1.22 -1.04 5.55
N GLN A 31 -0.86 -2.32 5.59
CA GLN A 31 0.28 -2.88 4.86
C GLN A 31 -0.20 -3.68 3.66
N VAL A 32 0.47 -3.50 2.51
CA VAL A 32 0.24 -4.32 1.31
C VAL A 32 1.53 -5.02 0.92
N ASP A 33 1.46 -6.35 0.84
CA ASP A 33 2.56 -7.23 0.45
C ASP A 33 2.20 -8.00 -0.83
N GLY A 34 3.23 -8.37 -1.59
CA GLY A 34 3.13 -9.12 -2.84
C GLY A 34 2.84 -8.24 -4.05
N GLY A 35 3.67 -8.40 -5.10
CA GLY A 35 3.44 -7.76 -6.40
C GLY A 35 3.53 -6.23 -6.40
N ILE A 36 4.28 -5.62 -5.47
CA ILE A 36 4.53 -4.19 -5.43
C ILE A 36 5.64 -3.80 -6.42
N ASP A 37 5.30 -2.93 -7.39
CA ASP A 37 6.18 -2.25 -8.34
C ASP A 37 5.79 -0.76 -8.48
N ASP A 38 6.38 -0.03 -9.44
CA ASP A 38 6.08 1.38 -9.70
C ASP A 38 4.64 1.67 -10.15
N LYS A 39 3.92 0.67 -10.65
CA LYS A 39 2.53 0.80 -11.11
C LYS A 39 1.55 0.40 -10.01
N THR A 40 1.77 -0.75 -9.38
CA THR A 40 0.88 -1.29 -8.35
C THR A 40 1.03 -0.55 -7.03
N ALA A 41 2.22 0.00 -6.71
CA ALA A 41 2.42 0.83 -5.53
C ALA A 41 1.47 2.03 -5.50
N LYS A 42 1.33 2.76 -6.62
CA LYS A 42 0.43 3.91 -6.71
C LYS A 42 -1.03 3.50 -6.46
N GLN A 43 -1.46 2.39 -7.05
CA GLN A 43 -2.81 1.84 -6.84
C GLN A 43 -3.05 1.45 -5.37
N CYS A 44 -2.05 0.89 -4.71
CA CYS A 44 -2.12 0.54 -3.29
C CYS A 44 -2.18 1.78 -2.39
N ILE A 45 -1.38 2.81 -2.69
CA ILE A 45 -1.40 4.11 -2.00
C ILE A 45 -2.79 4.76 -2.14
N ASP A 46 -3.31 4.84 -3.37
CA ASP A 46 -4.62 5.43 -3.66
C ASP A 46 -5.76 4.63 -3.01
N ALA A 47 -5.55 3.34 -2.74
CA ALA A 47 -6.47 2.49 -2.00
C ALA A 47 -6.31 2.60 -0.46
N GLY A 48 -5.35 3.38 0.03
CA GLY A 48 -5.16 3.67 1.45
C GLY A 48 -4.01 2.93 2.14
N ALA A 49 -3.09 2.32 1.40
CA ALA A 49 -1.91 1.67 1.99
C ALA A 49 -0.96 2.69 2.65
N ASN A 50 -0.54 2.41 3.87
CA ASN A 50 0.48 3.19 4.59
C ASN A 50 1.88 2.59 4.47
N VAL A 51 1.95 1.27 4.28
CA VAL A 51 3.20 0.52 4.20
C VAL A 51 3.15 -0.38 2.96
N LEU A 52 4.18 -0.31 2.13
CA LEU A 52 4.35 -1.16 0.96
C LEU A 52 5.49 -2.15 1.23
N VAL A 53 5.29 -3.42 0.91
CA VAL A 53 6.34 -4.45 0.95
C VAL A 53 6.71 -4.84 -0.48
N ALA A 54 7.89 -4.38 -0.90
CA ALA A 54 8.41 -4.63 -2.24
C ALA A 54 9.62 -5.57 -2.16
N GLY A 55 9.39 -6.87 -2.32
CA GLY A 55 10.45 -7.88 -2.35
C GLY A 55 11.15 -7.90 -3.72
N THR A 56 10.58 -8.66 -4.66
CA THR A 56 11.18 -8.89 -5.99
C THR A 56 11.53 -7.61 -6.74
N TYR A 57 10.72 -6.55 -6.62
CA TYR A 57 10.99 -5.27 -7.27
C TYR A 57 12.26 -4.57 -6.77
N LEU A 58 12.59 -4.72 -5.48
CA LEU A 58 13.80 -4.14 -4.90
C LEU A 58 15.02 -5.07 -5.07
N PHE A 59 14.87 -6.35 -4.71
CA PHE A 59 15.99 -7.30 -4.69
C PHE A 59 16.32 -7.87 -6.08
N GLY A 60 15.39 -7.85 -7.03
CA GLY A 60 15.63 -8.25 -8.41
C GLY A 60 16.20 -7.14 -9.29
N ALA A 61 16.34 -5.92 -8.76
CA ALA A 61 16.86 -4.78 -9.53
C ALA A 61 18.40 -4.80 -9.58
N PRO A 62 19.01 -4.37 -10.70
CA PRO A 62 20.46 -4.19 -10.79
C PRO A 62 21.01 -3.23 -9.72
N GLN A 63 20.21 -2.22 -9.36
CA GLN A 63 20.49 -1.29 -8.26
C GLN A 63 19.20 -1.01 -7.49
N MET A 64 19.25 -1.21 -6.18
CA MET A 64 18.08 -1.08 -5.31
C MET A 64 17.71 0.39 -5.05
N ARG A 65 18.70 1.26 -4.92
CA ARG A 65 18.51 2.67 -4.54
C ARG A 65 17.55 3.43 -5.48
N PRO A 66 17.72 3.38 -6.82
CA PRO A 66 16.77 4.03 -7.72
C PRO A 66 15.33 3.52 -7.57
N ARG A 67 15.15 2.23 -7.29
CA ARG A 67 13.82 1.63 -7.09
C ARG A 67 13.15 2.12 -5.81
N ILE A 68 13.93 2.26 -4.73
CA ILE A 68 13.45 2.87 -3.48
C ILE A 68 13.05 4.32 -3.73
N GLU A 69 13.85 5.09 -4.45
CA GLU A 69 13.56 6.48 -4.80
C GLU A 69 12.27 6.59 -5.63
N THR A 70 12.08 5.71 -6.62
CA THR A 70 10.81 5.61 -7.36
C THR A 70 9.63 5.39 -6.42
N LEU A 71 9.67 4.37 -5.57
CA LEU A 71 8.55 4.05 -4.67
C LEU A 71 8.25 5.19 -3.69
N ARG A 72 9.28 5.86 -3.15
CA ARG A 72 9.12 7.01 -2.26
C ARG A 72 8.51 8.22 -2.96
N GLY A 73 8.84 8.42 -4.25
CA GLY A 73 8.30 9.51 -5.06
C GLY A 73 6.82 9.37 -5.43
N LEU A 74 6.21 8.21 -5.20
CA LEU A 74 4.79 7.98 -5.49
C LEU A 74 3.84 8.51 -4.41
N ALA A 75 4.34 8.77 -3.20
CA ALA A 75 3.57 9.33 -2.11
C ALA A 75 3.62 10.87 -2.20
N THR A 76 2.70 11.45 -2.97
CA THR A 76 2.44 12.90 -3.04
C THR A 76 0.95 13.12 -2.81
#